data_AF-A0A1L7LLU5-F1
#
_entry.id   AF-A0A1L7LLU5-F1
#
_cell.length_a   1.000
_cell.length_b   1.000
_cell.length_c   1.000
_cell.angle_alpha   90.00
_cell.angle_beta   90.00
_cell.angle_gamma   90.00
#
_symmetry.space_group_name_H-M   'P 1'
#
loop_
_entity.id
_entity.type
_entity.pdbx_description
1 polymer ?
#
loop_
_entity_poly.entity_id
_entity_poly.type
_entity_poly.pdbx_seq_one_letter_code
_entity_poly.pdbx_strand_id
1 'polypeptide(L)' 'MFSSQKLKERRKKLGLSQAQTADKLGISRPSYFNWEIGKTKPNQKT' A
#
# COMPACT_ATOMS: atom_id res chain seq x y z
N MET A 1 5.83 4.41 12.78
CA MET A 1 4.96 5.34 12.02
C MET A 1 4.80 4.85 10.58
N PHE A 2 3.61 5.02 10.00
CA PHE A 2 3.36 4.70 8.60
C PHE A 2 4.14 5.64 7.67
N SER A 3 4.80 5.08 6.65
CA SER A 3 5.55 5.83 5.63
C SER A 3 5.15 5.34 4.23
N SER A 4 4.53 6.23 3.46
CA SER A 4 4.13 5.98 2.07
C SER A 4 5.32 5.65 1.17
N GLN A 5 6.45 6.31 1.39
CA GLN A 5 7.69 6.06 0.64
C GLN A 5 8.24 4.66 0.92
N LYS A 6 8.38 4.27 2.20
CA LYS A 6 8.87 2.92 2.55
C LYS A 6 7.92 1.81 2.06
N LEU A 7 6.60 2.07 2.05
CA LEU A 7 5.61 1.16 1.50
C LEU A 7 5.86 0.90 0.00
N LYS A 8 6.03 1.98 -0.77
CA LYS A 8 6.31 1.91 -2.22
C LYS A 8 7.63 1.22 -2.52
N GLU A 9 8.68 1.52 -1.77
CA GLU A 9 9.99 0.86 -1.89
C GLU A 9 9.88 -0.65 -1.63
N ARG A 10 9.16 -1.05 -0.58
CA ARG A 10 8.98 -2.48 -0.26
C ARG A 10 8.23 -3.22 -1.35
N ARG A 11 7.15 -2.63 -1.89
CA ARG A 11 6.45 -3.22 -3.04
C ARG A 11 7.38 -3.43 -4.23
N LYS A 12 8.18 -2.41 -4.58
CA LYS A 12 9.14 -2.51 -5.69
C LYS A 12 10.20 -3.58 -5.43
N LYS A 13 10.74 -3.69 -4.22
CA LYS A 13 11.71 -4.74 -3.84
C LYS A 13 11.14 -6.15 -3.98
N LEU A 14 9.83 -6.31 -3.80
CA LEU A 14 9.14 -7.58 -3.98
C LEU A 14 8.73 -7.86 -5.44
N GLY A 15 9.00 -6.93 -6.37
CA GLY A 15 8.59 -7.06 -7.78
C GLY A 15 7.07 -7.04 -7.99
N LEU A 16 6.30 -6.52 -7.03
CA LEU A 16 4.84 -6.56 -7.07
C LEU A 16 4.24 -5.30 -7.72
N SER A 17 3.16 -5.50 -8.46
CA SER A 17 2.28 -4.42 -8.88
C SER A 17 1.42 -3.91 -7.72
N GLN A 18 0.87 -2.69 -7.85
CA GLN A 18 -0.07 -2.16 -6.85
C GLN A 18 -1.32 -3.03 -6.68
N ALA A 19 -1.76 -3.70 -7.75
CA ALA A 19 -2.90 -4.62 -7.71
C ALA A 19 -2.55 -5.89 -6.91
N GLN A 20 -1.42 -6.53 -7.25
CA GLN A 20 -0.96 -7.72 -6.53
C GLN A 20 -0.73 -7.46 -5.04
N THR A 21 -0.20 -6.29 -4.68
CA THR A 21 -0.03 -5.93 -3.26
C THR A 21 -1.38 -5.68 -2.60
N ALA A 22 -2.32 -5.02 -3.27
CA ALA A 22 -3.66 -4.78 -2.74
C ALA A 22 -4.42 -6.10 -2.50
N ASP A 23 -4.36 -7.03 -3.46
CA ASP A 23 -4.96 -8.36 -3.37
C ASP A 23 -4.38 -9.15 -2.18
N LYS A 24 -3.05 -9.14 -2.03
CA LYS A 24 -2.36 -9.77 -0.88
C LYS A 24 -2.73 -9.16 0.47
N LEU A 25 -3.10 -7.88 0.49
CA LEU A 25 -3.50 -7.16 1.69
C LEU A 25 -5.03 -7.21 1.93
N GLY A 26 -5.80 -7.82 1.02
CA GLY A 26 -7.27 -7.87 1.12
C GLY A 26 -7.94 -6.49 1.01
N ILE A 27 -7.32 -5.54 0.31
CA ILE A 27 -7.83 -4.18 0.12
C ILE A 27 -7.99 -3.86 -1.36
N SER A 28 -8.71 -2.77 -1.64
CA SER A 28 -8.84 -2.29 -3.02
C SER A 28 -7.52 -1.69 -3.54
N ARG A 29 -7.23 -1.86 -4.84
CA ARG A 29 -6.09 -1.20 -5.51
C ARG A 29 -6.09 0.33 -5.31
N PRO A 30 -7.23 1.06 -5.44
CA PRO A 30 -7.27 2.49 -5.13
C PRO A 30 -6.88 2.83 -3.69
N SER A 31 -7.29 2.02 -2.70
CA SER A 31 -6.88 2.20 -1.30
C SER A 31 -5.36 2.10 -1.17
N TYR A 32 -4.77 1.05 -1.74
CA TYR A 32 -3.32 0.88 -1.73
C TYR A 32 -2.58 2.01 -2.46
N PHE A 33 -3.08 2.47 -3.61
CA PHE A 33 -2.53 3.61 -4.33
C PHE A 33 -2.53 4.88 -3.46
N ASN A 34 -3.65 5.17 -2.80
CA ASN A 34 -3.78 6.34 -1.92
C ASN A 34 -2.81 6.30 -0.73
N TRP A 35 -2.44 5.10 -0.27
CA TRP A 35 -1.39 4.90 0.75
C TRP A 35 0.00 5.21 0.21
N GLU A 36 0.33 4.81 -1.02
CA GLU A 36 1.64 5.11 -1.63
C GLU A 36 1.85 6.59 -1.95
N ILE A 37 0.78 7.32 -2.26
CA ILE A 37 0.86 8.77 -2.50
C ILE A 37 0.65 9.60 -1.22
N GLY A 38 0.40 8.95 -0.08
CA GLY A 38 0.20 9.63 1.21
C GLY A 38 -1.13 10.35 1.39
N LYS A 39 -2.09 10.17 0.46
CA LYS A 39 -3.43 10.78 0.53
C LYS A 39 -4.26 10.21 1.68
N THR A 40 -4.07 8.92 1.99
CA THR A 40 -4.70 8.26 3.12
C THR A 40 -3.68 7.37 3.83
N LYS A 41 -3.95 7.00 5.07
CA LYS A 41 -3.14 6.05 5.84
C LYS A 41 -3.98 4.80 6.10
N PRO A 42 -3.38 3.62 6.31
CA PRO A 42 -4.11 2.45 6.75
C PRO A 42 -4.88 2.78 8.02
N ASN A 43 -6.20 2.61 8.01
CA ASN A 43 -6.96 2.65 9.24
C ASN A 43 -6.68 1.34 9.97
N GLN A 44 -6.12 1.43 11.17
CA GLN A 44 -6.17 0.29 12.08
C GLN A 44 -7.64 0.17 12.52
N LYS A 45 -8.47 -0.51 11.71
CA LYS A 45 -9.58 -1.22 12.31
C LYS A 45 -8.95 -2.44 12.99
N THR A 46 -8.60 -2.25 14.25
CA THR A 46 -8.53 -3.32 15.25
C THR A 46 -9.81 -4.13 15.24
#